data_AF-A0A0A1X7M2-F1
#
_entry.id   AF-A0A0A1X7M2-F1
#
_cell.length_a   1.000
_cell.length_b   1.000
_cell.length_c   1.000
_cell.angle_alpha   90.00
_cell.angle_beta   90.00
_cell.angle_gamma   90.00
#
_symmetry.space_group_name_H-M   'P 1'
#
loop_
_entity.id
_entity.type
_entity.pdbx_description
1 polymer ?
#
loop_
_entity_poly.entity_id
_entity_poly.type
_entity_poly.pdbx_seq_one_letter_code
_entity_poly.pdbx_strand_id
1 'polypeptide(L)'
;SQFFTYDKRNFHFNGNCTYLLSRDIVLPGQYSFQVYVTMDYCKRLGYATNSTEESCIKSFHVFNGDHLIHIERPRVGKVPRILVDGAEKFVPFKNSWVSMREVNGKKVLLSLLGNHVDLEVSYDDMAYAVRY
;
A
#
# COMPACT_ATOMS: atom_id res chain seq x y z
N SER A 1 -7.70 -13.16 1.89
CA SER A 1 -7.65 -11.68 1.84
C SER A 1 -8.72 -11.06 2.72
N GLN A 2 -8.31 -10.62 3.93
CA GLN A 2 -9.19 -10.08 4.97
C GLN A 2 -9.03 -8.56 5.07
N PHE A 3 -10.13 -7.83 5.23
CA PHE A 3 -10.17 -6.37 5.29
C PHE A 3 -10.92 -5.88 6.52
N PHE A 4 -10.42 -4.79 7.10
CA PHE A 4 -11.03 -4.09 8.21
C PHE A 4 -11.27 -2.62 7.84
N THR A 5 -12.51 -2.17 7.98
CA THR A 5 -12.87 -0.76 7.77
C THR A 5 -12.61 0.08 9.02
N TYR A 6 -12.66 1.41 8.88
CA TYR A 6 -12.48 2.35 10.00
C TYR A 6 -13.54 2.17 11.11
N ASP A 7 -14.77 1.75 10.76
CA ASP A 7 -15.84 1.40 11.72
C ASP A 7 -15.77 -0.06 12.19
N LYS A 8 -14.61 -0.71 12.03
CA LYS A 8 -14.29 -2.06 12.51
C LYS A 8 -15.13 -3.17 11.88
N ARG A 9 -15.69 -2.96 10.69
CA ARG A 9 -16.32 -4.05 9.94
C ARG A 9 -15.24 -4.93 9.33
N ASN A 10 -15.38 -6.22 9.54
CA ASN A 10 -14.52 -7.24 8.99
C ASN A 10 -15.21 -7.91 7.81
N PHE A 11 -14.53 -7.99 6.67
CA PHE A 11 -15.02 -8.73 5.52
C PHE A 11 -13.89 -9.40 4.77
N HIS A 12 -14.23 -10.46 4.05
CA HIS A 12 -13.31 -11.15 3.15
C HIS A 12 -13.58 -10.74 1.71
N PHE A 13 -12.52 -10.44 0.98
CA PHE A 13 -12.61 -10.03 -0.41
C PHE A 13 -11.45 -10.60 -1.22
N ASN A 14 -11.77 -11.48 -2.17
CA ASN A 14 -10.82 -12.05 -3.10
C ASN A 14 -10.97 -11.36 -4.46
N GLY A 15 -10.15 -10.34 -4.69
CA GLY A 15 -10.09 -9.60 -5.94
C GLY A 15 -8.79 -9.86 -6.71
N ASN A 16 -8.77 -9.58 -8.01
CA ASN A 16 -7.58 -9.68 -8.86
C ASN A 16 -7.34 -8.40 -9.68
N CYS A 17 -7.96 -7.30 -9.26
CA CYS A 17 -7.83 -5.98 -9.88
C CYS A 17 -7.19 -4.97 -8.91
N THR A 18 -7.14 -3.71 -9.34
CA THR A 18 -6.81 -2.57 -8.49
C THR A 18 -8.08 -2.00 -7.86
N TYR A 19 -8.06 -1.80 -6.56
CA TYR A 19 -9.20 -1.33 -5.76
C TYR A 19 -8.81 -0.08 -4.97
N LEU A 20 -9.75 0.84 -4.83
CA LEU A 20 -9.60 2.03 -3.98
C LEU A 20 -9.81 1.63 -2.53
N LEU A 21 -8.82 1.87 -1.67
CA LEU A 21 -8.89 1.63 -0.23
C LEU A 21 -9.39 2.84 0.54
N SER A 22 -8.81 4.01 0.24
CA SER A 22 -9.12 5.24 0.96
C SER A 22 -8.77 6.44 0.08
N ARG A 23 -9.56 7.51 0.20
CA ARG A 23 -9.33 8.81 -0.42
C ARG A 23 -10.02 9.88 0.41
N ASP A 24 -9.61 11.12 0.23
CA ASP A 24 -10.37 12.27 0.70
C ASP A 24 -11.61 12.53 -0.16
N ILE A 25 -12.52 13.36 0.36
CA ILE A 25 -13.77 13.78 -0.30
C ILE A 25 -13.81 15.32 -0.33
N VAL A 26 -12.72 15.96 -0.73
CA VAL A 26 -12.64 17.44 -0.75
C VAL A 26 -13.53 18.00 -1.88
N LEU A 27 -13.29 17.61 -3.13
CA LEU A 27 -14.12 18.01 -4.28
C LEU A 27 -14.23 16.86 -5.30
N PRO A 28 -15.36 16.72 -6.02
CA PRO A 28 -15.47 15.72 -7.09
C PRO A 28 -14.38 15.91 -8.14
N GLY A 29 -13.53 14.90 -8.33
CA GLY A 29 -12.43 14.93 -9.30
C GLY A 29 -11.14 15.60 -8.81
N GLN A 30 -11.12 16.15 -7.59
CA GLN A 30 -9.92 16.73 -6.97
C GLN A 30 -9.70 16.12 -5.59
N TYR A 31 -8.78 15.16 -5.54
CA TYR A 31 -8.43 14.40 -4.34
C TYR A 31 -7.00 14.77 -3.91
N SER A 32 -6.86 15.15 -2.65
CA SER A 32 -5.60 15.48 -2.01
C SER A 32 -4.77 14.22 -1.77
N PHE A 33 -5.42 13.08 -1.49
CA PHE A 33 -4.75 11.79 -1.41
C PHE A 33 -5.65 10.63 -1.87
N GLN A 34 -5.04 9.59 -2.43
CA GLN A 34 -5.74 8.36 -2.79
C GLN A 34 -4.83 7.16 -2.57
N VAL A 35 -5.36 6.12 -1.91
CA VAL A 35 -4.66 4.88 -1.66
C VAL A 35 -5.37 3.77 -2.41
N TYR A 36 -4.67 3.17 -3.37
CA TYR A 36 -5.13 1.99 -4.10
C TYR A 36 -4.29 0.78 -3.72
N VAL A 37 -4.93 -0.39 -3.78
CA VAL A 37 -4.26 -1.69 -3.66
C VAL A 37 -4.51 -2.49 -4.92
N THR A 38 -3.45 -3.05 -5.48
CA THR A 38 -3.54 -4.06 -6.54
C THR A 38 -3.42 -5.43 -5.92
N MET A 39 -4.41 -6.27 -6.20
CA MET A 39 -4.46 -7.65 -5.74
C MET A 39 -4.29 -8.59 -6.93
N ASP A 40 -3.70 -9.76 -6.68
CA ASP A 40 -3.63 -10.85 -7.64
C ASP A 40 -3.70 -12.19 -6.89
N TYR A 41 -3.93 -13.29 -7.58
CA TYR A 41 -3.93 -14.60 -6.92
C TYR A 41 -2.56 -14.91 -6.35
N CYS A 42 -2.51 -15.35 -5.08
CA CYS A 42 -1.27 -15.65 -4.37
C CYS A 42 -0.38 -16.63 -5.18
N LYS A 43 -1.01 -17.64 -5.80
CA LYS A 43 -0.35 -18.61 -6.68
C LYS A 43 0.39 -17.97 -7.85
N ARG A 44 -0.17 -16.93 -8.49
CA ARG A 44 0.48 -16.21 -9.60
C ARG A 44 1.66 -15.37 -9.13
N LEU A 45 1.60 -14.90 -7.90
CA LEU A 45 2.68 -14.15 -7.26
C LEU A 45 3.78 -15.06 -6.71
N GLY A 46 3.67 -16.39 -6.83
CA GLY A 46 4.65 -17.35 -6.30
C GLY A 46 4.53 -17.64 -4.81
N TYR A 47 3.46 -17.16 -4.16
CA TYR A 47 3.15 -17.45 -2.76
C TYR A 47 2.23 -18.66 -2.76
N ALA A 48 2.84 -19.84 -2.66
CA ALA A 48 2.18 -21.14 -2.75
C ALA A 48 1.17 -21.34 -1.62
N THR A 49 -0.05 -20.87 -1.83
CA THR A 49 -1.20 -21.26 -1.01
C THR A 49 -1.84 -22.51 -1.63
N ASN A 50 -2.41 -23.37 -0.79
CA ASN A 50 -3.14 -24.57 -1.22
C ASN A 50 -4.47 -24.24 -1.95
N SER A 51 -4.86 -22.95 -2.02
CA SER A 51 -6.09 -22.46 -2.63
C SER A 51 -5.80 -21.65 -3.89
N THR A 52 -6.48 -21.97 -4.99
CA THR A 52 -6.34 -21.25 -6.26
C THR A 52 -7.07 -19.90 -6.30
N GLU A 53 -7.94 -19.64 -5.32
CA GLU A 53 -8.82 -18.46 -5.33
C GLU A 53 -8.43 -17.40 -4.29
N GLU A 54 -7.39 -17.65 -3.50
CA GLU A 54 -6.91 -16.67 -2.53
C GLU A 54 -6.11 -15.56 -3.20
N SER A 55 -6.55 -14.33 -2.96
CA SER A 55 -5.85 -13.13 -3.42
C SER A 55 -4.80 -12.68 -2.41
N CYS A 56 -3.73 -12.08 -2.92
CA CYS A 56 -2.62 -11.48 -2.21
C CYS A 56 -2.39 -10.06 -2.73
N ILE A 57 -1.86 -9.19 -1.87
CA ILE A 57 -1.51 -7.82 -2.26
C ILE A 57 -0.27 -7.84 -3.13
N LYS A 58 -0.40 -7.40 -4.37
CA LYS A 58 0.71 -7.26 -5.31
C LYS A 58 1.44 -5.94 -5.11
N SER A 59 0.69 -4.84 -4.98
CA SER A 59 1.27 -3.50 -4.82
C SER A 59 0.30 -2.51 -4.21
N PHE A 60 0.84 -1.41 -3.69
CA PHE A 60 0.10 -0.20 -3.35
C PHE A 60 0.44 0.93 -4.32
N HIS A 61 -0.55 1.78 -4.57
CA HIS A 61 -0.39 3.03 -5.31
C HIS A 61 -0.95 4.16 -4.44
N VAL A 62 -0.09 5.05 -3.98
CA VAL A 62 -0.45 6.17 -3.12
C VAL A 62 -0.26 7.45 -3.91
N PHE A 63 -1.36 8.13 -4.18
CA PHE A 63 -1.38 9.45 -4.79
C PHE A 63 -1.41 10.52 -3.71
N ASN A 64 -0.62 11.57 -3.91
CA ASN A 64 -0.59 12.76 -3.06
C ASN A 64 -0.55 13.99 -3.98
N GLY A 65 -1.73 14.49 -4.37
CA GLY A 65 -1.86 15.39 -5.52
C GLY A 65 -1.33 14.71 -6.80
N ASP A 66 -0.38 15.35 -7.46
CA ASP A 66 0.23 14.86 -8.71
C ASP A 66 1.37 13.85 -8.49
N HIS A 67 1.73 13.58 -7.24
CA HIS A 67 2.80 12.65 -6.90
C HIS A 67 2.28 11.22 -6.73
N LEU A 68 3.10 10.24 -7.13
CA LEU A 68 2.79 8.81 -7.03
C LEU A 68 3.89 8.07 -6.27
N ILE A 69 3.50 7.39 -5.19
CA ILE A 69 4.31 6.33 -4.59
C ILE A 69 3.77 4.97 -5.02
N HIS A 70 4.64 4.14 -5.59
CA HIS A 70 4.37 2.74 -5.87
C HIS A 70 5.16 1.85 -4.92
N ILE A 71 4.47 1.00 -4.15
CA ILE A 71 5.09 0.01 -3.26
C ILE A 71 4.79 -1.36 -3.83
N GLU A 72 5.78 -1.99 -4.45
CA GLU A 72 5.66 -3.29 -5.11
C GLU A 72 6.15 -4.39 -4.18
N ARG A 73 5.38 -5.48 -4.08
CA ARG A 73 5.81 -6.68 -3.37
C ARG A 73 7.13 -7.19 -3.98
N PRO A 74 8.12 -7.59 -3.16
CA PRO A 74 9.41 -8.02 -3.69
C PRO A 74 9.27 -9.30 -4.52
N ARG A 75 10.11 -9.39 -5.56
CA ARG A 75 10.34 -10.66 -6.26
C ARG A 75 11.38 -11.53 -5.53
N VAL A 76 12.32 -10.89 -4.84
CA VAL A 76 13.42 -11.54 -4.09
C VAL A 76 13.60 -10.79 -2.76
N GLY A 77 13.73 -11.53 -1.66
CA GLY A 77 13.84 -10.96 -0.32
C GLY A 77 12.49 -10.55 0.28
N LYS A 78 12.53 -9.77 1.36
CA LYS A 78 11.34 -9.32 2.10
C LYS A 78 11.03 -7.83 1.95
N VAL A 79 12.02 -7.02 1.57
CA VAL A 79 11.85 -5.57 1.51
C VAL A 79 11.13 -5.20 0.20
N PRO A 80 10.00 -4.50 0.25
CA PRO A 80 9.28 -4.08 -0.94
C PRO A 80 10.09 -3.07 -1.75
N ARG A 81 9.91 -3.11 -3.07
CA ARG A 81 10.48 -2.12 -3.97
C ARG A 81 9.60 -0.87 -3.93
N ILE A 82 10.19 0.29 -3.65
CA ILE A 82 9.46 1.54 -3.54
C ILE A 82 9.91 2.49 -4.64
N LEU A 83 8.96 2.99 -5.44
CA LEU A 83 9.20 4.04 -6.43
C LEU A 83 8.43 5.29 -6.04
N VAL A 84 9.10 6.44 -6.09
CA VAL A 84 8.50 7.76 -5.89
C VAL A 84 8.66 8.52 -7.20
N ASP A 85 7.54 8.87 -7.83
CA ASP A 85 7.48 9.52 -9.14
C ASP A 85 8.30 8.76 -10.20
N GLY A 86 8.22 7.42 -10.17
CA GLY A 86 8.93 6.52 -11.09
C GLY A 86 10.39 6.24 -10.74
N ALA A 87 10.98 6.97 -9.78
CA ALA A 87 12.35 6.74 -9.33
C ALA A 87 12.39 5.84 -8.10
N GLU A 88 13.22 4.79 -8.14
CA GLU A 88 13.40 3.89 -7.01
C GLU A 88 14.05 4.59 -5.81
N LYS A 89 13.51 4.34 -4.60
CA LYS A 89 13.97 4.93 -3.34
C LYS A 89 14.16 3.85 -2.28
N PHE A 90 15.17 4.06 -1.44
CA PHE A 90 15.45 3.23 -0.28
C PHE A 90 14.96 3.92 1.00
N VAL A 91 14.55 3.14 1.99
CA VAL A 91 14.17 3.64 3.31
C VAL A 91 15.43 3.72 4.19
N PRO A 92 15.64 4.80 4.97
CA PRO A 92 14.78 5.97 5.12
C PRO A 92 14.85 6.94 3.94
N PHE A 93 13.73 7.60 3.67
CA PHE A 93 13.63 8.64 2.63
C PHE A 93 12.71 9.76 3.09
N LYS A 94 13.04 11.01 2.79
CA LYS A 94 12.20 12.16 3.10
C LYS A 94 12.38 13.27 2.07
N ASN A 95 11.27 13.90 1.70
CA ASN A 95 11.26 15.15 0.95
C ASN A 95 10.22 16.11 1.55
N SER A 96 9.78 17.12 0.79
CA SER A 96 8.82 18.13 1.24
C SER A 96 7.41 17.60 1.50
N TRP A 97 7.02 16.46 0.90
CA TRP A 97 5.63 15.98 0.90
C TRP A 97 5.46 14.54 1.39
N VAL A 98 6.53 13.73 1.41
CA VAL A 98 6.52 12.37 1.95
C VAL A 98 7.72 12.11 2.87
N SER A 99 7.48 11.33 3.90
CA SER A 99 8.51 10.74 4.76
C SER A 99 8.29 9.24 4.86
N MET A 100 9.33 8.46 4.63
CA MET A 100 9.34 7.00 4.75
C MET A 100 10.39 6.58 5.76
N ARG A 101 9.98 5.81 6.77
CA ARG A 101 10.87 5.27 7.81
C ARG A 101 10.59 3.80 8.04
N GLU A 102 11.63 3.09 8.43
CA GLU A 102 11.51 1.69 8.83
C GLU A 102 11.08 1.60 10.29
N VAL A 103 10.22 0.65 10.60
CA VAL A 103 9.74 0.36 11.96
C VAL A 103 10.15 -1.06 12.31
N ASN A 104 11.06 -1.19 13.28
CA ASN A 104 11.53 -2.47 13.83
C ASN A 104 12.11 -3.44 12.79
N GLY A 105 12.61 -2.96 11.65
CA GLY A 105 13.17 -3.83 10.60
C GLY A 105 12.14 -4.68 9.83
N LYS A 106 10.85 -4.42 10.03
CA LYS A 106 9.75 -5.31 9.56
C LYS A 106 8.66 -4.59 8.79
N LYS A 107 8.61 -3.26 8.89
CA LYS A 107 7.56 -2.45 8.28
C LYS A 107 8.14 -1.16 7.77
N VAL A 108 7.53 -0.61 6.72
CA VAL A 108 7.70 0.79 6.34
C VAL A 108 6.50 1.58 6.85
N LEU A 109 6.76 2.72 7.48
CA LEU A 109 5.77 3.76 7.70
C LEU A 109 6.01 4.86 6.65
N LEU A 110 5.00 5.10 5.82
CA LEU A 110 4.93 6.18 4.87
C LEU A 110 3.97 7.25 5.39
N SER A 111 4.44 8.48 5.53
CA SER A 111 3.67 9.63 6.00
C SER A 111 3.55 10.67 4.90
N LEU A 112 2.33 11.01 4.50
CA LEU A 112 2.01 12.11 3.60
C LEU A 112 1.92 13.42 4.41
N LEU A 113 2.97 14.24 4.36
CA LEU A 113 3.19 15.34 5.30
C LEU A 113 2.13 16.45 5.20
N GLY A 114 1.58 16.68 4.01
CA GLY A 114 0.54 17.71 3.79
C GLY A 114 -0.88 17.25 4.10
N ASN A 115 -1.12 15.93 4.16
CA ASN A 115 -2.46 15.35 4.34
C ASN A 115 -2.63 14.65 5.69
N HIS A 116 -1.57 14.55 6.49
CA HIS A 116 -1.54 13.81 7.77
C HIS A 116 -1.98 12.35 7.66
N VAL A 117 -1.79 11.73 6.49
CA VAL A 117 -2.11 10.32 6.24
C VAL A 117 -0.87 9.48 6.44
N ASP A 118 -1.01 8.41 7.21
CA ASP A 118 0.01 7.41 7.45
C ASP A 118 -0.40 6.06 6.83
N LEU A 119 0.49 5.46 6.06
CA LEU A 119 0.38 4.09 5.56
C LEU A 119 1.50 3.24 6.17
N GLU A 120 1.12 2.25 6.98
CA GLU A 120 2.02 1.19 7.44
C GLU A 120 1.94 0.01 6.49
N VAL A 121 3.08 -0.51 6.03
CA VAL A 121 3.15 -1.75 5.21
C VAL A 121 4.16 -2.72 5.82
N SER A 122 3.72 -3.95 6.05
CA SER A 122 4.52 -5.08 6.53
C SER A 122 5.34 -5.71 5.41
N TYR A 123 6.60 -6.04 5.69
CA TYR A 123 7.51 -6.68 4.73
C TYR A 123 7.22 -8.17 4.50
N ASP A 124 6.66 -8.86 5.50
CA ASP A 124 6.48 -10.31 5.43
C ASP A 124 5.29 -10.69 4.52
N ASP A 125 4.16 -10.00 4.66
CA ASP A 125 2.89 -10.36 4.05
C ASP A 125 2.23 -9.22 3.24
N MET A 126 2.86 -8.05 3.20
CA MET A 126 2.26 -6.81 2.67
C MET A 126 0.95 -6.43 3.38
N ALA A 127 0.73 -6.89 4.62
CA ALA A 127 -0.36 -6.39 5.44
C ALA A 127 -0.18 -4.89 5.69
N TYR A 128 -1.29 -4.16 5.80
CA TYR A 128 -1.27 -2.71 5.85
C TYR A 128 -2.25 -2.13 6.84
N ALA A 129 -1.99 -0.89 7.24
CA ALA A 129 -2.94 -0.05 7.95
C ALA A 129 -2.84 1.38 7.41
N VAL A 130 -3.99 1.96 7.07
CA VAL A 130 -4.10 3.39 6.76
C VAL A 130 -4.60 4.08 8.02
N ARG A 131 -3.91 5.14 8.43
CA ARG A 131 -4.30 6.01 9.55
C ARG A 131 -4.43 7.44 9.03
N TYR A 132 -5.46 8.12 9.53
CA TYR A 132 -5.77 9.53 9.31
C TYR A 132 -5.94 10.17 10.68
#